data_AF-A0A5D3YDF7-F1
#
_entry.id   AF-A0A5D3YDF7-F1
#
_cell.length_a   1.000
_cell.length_b   1.000
_cell.length_c   1.000
_cell.angle_alpha   90.00
_cell.angle_beta   90.00
_cell.angle_gamma   90.00
#
_symmetry.space_group_name_H-M   'P 1'
#
loop_
_entity.id
_entity.type
_entity.pdbx_description
1 polymer ?
#
loop_
_entity_poly.entity_id
_entity_poly.type
_entity_poly.pdbx_seq_one_letter_code
_entity_poly.pdbx_strand_id
1 'polypeptide(L)' 'MCYSEFNDILPAIAEMDADVMTIETSRSHMELLDAFVQFAYPNEIGQGVYDIHSPRIPDTNEMLTILKKALRHIPP' A
#
# COMPACT_ATOMS: atom_id res chain seq x y z
N MET A 1 -0.82 -8.17 2.91
CA MET A 1 0.54 -8.70 2.97
C MET A 1 1.31 -7.93 4.02
N CYS A 2 1.82 -8.64 5.03
CA CYS A 2 2.50 -8.09 6.21
C CYS A 2 3.99 -7.78 5.94
N TYR A 3 4.27 -7.24 4.76
CA TYR A 3 5.62 -6.92 4.30
C TYR A 3 5.63 -5.52 3.70
N SER A 4 6.80 -4.89 3.70
CA SER A 4 6.99 -3.53 3.22
C SER A 4 7.97 -3.41 2.06
N GLU A 5 8.34 -4.52 1.43
CA GLU A 5 9.21 -4.55 0.24
C GLU A 5 8.74 -5.67 -0.69
N PHE A 6 8.40 -5.32 -1.93
CA PHE A 6 7.83 -6.27 -2.89
C PHE A 6 8.59 -6.34 -4.23
N ASN A 7 9.58 -5.47 -4.46
CA ASN A 7 10.23 -5.30 -5.77
C ASN A 7 10.60 -6.63 -6.45
N ASP A 8 11.20 -7.56 -5.71
CA ASP A 8 11.67 -8.85 -6.25
C ASP A 8 10.56 -9.92 -6.41
N ILE A 9 9.41 -9.72 -5.77
CA ILE A 9 8.32 -10.71 -5.72
C ILE A 9 7.01 -10.23 -6.36
N LEU A 10 6.97 -9.00 -6.91
CA LEU A 10 5.79 -8.45 -7.60
C LEU A 10 5.22 -9.38 -8.69
N PRO A 11 6.03 -10.04 -9.55
CA PRO A 11 5.50 -11.01 -10.50
C PRO A 11 4.74 -12.16 -9.85
N ALA A 12 5.32 -12.74 -8.79
CA ALA A 12 4.68 -13.84 -8.07
C ALA A 12 3.39 -13.39 -7.36
N ILE A 13 3.34 -12.16 -6.86
CA ILE A 13 2.12 -11.57 -6.28
C ILE A 13 1.04 -11.40 -7.35
N ALA A 14 1.40 -10.91 -8.53
CA ALA A 14 0.46 -10.77 -9.63
C ALA A 14 -0.08 -12.13 -10.09
N GLU A 15 0.75 -13.18 -10.08
CA GLU A 15 0.33 -14.56 -10.36
C GLU A 15 -0.64 -15.14 -9.32
N MET A 16 -0.72 -14.57 -8.12
CA MET A 16 -1.76 -14.94 -7.14
C MET A 16 -3.16 -14.54 -7.60
N ASP A 17 -3.27 -13.61 -8.56
CA ASP A 17 -4.52 -13.16 -9.18
C ASP A 17 -5.59 -12.76 -8.16
N ALA A 18 -5.17 -12.09 -7.10
CA ALA A 18 -6.09 -11.54 -6.11
C ALA A 18 -6.79 -10.30 -6.68
N ASP A 19 -8.12 -10.25 -6.59
CA ASP A 19 -8.91 -9.09 -7.01
C ASP A 19 -8.45 -7.81 -6.28
N VAL A 20 -8.30 -7.93 -4.96
CA VAL A 20 -7.89 -6.84 -4.07
C VAL A 20 -6.86 -7.35 -3.08
N MET A 21 -5.73 -6.64 -2.97
CA MET A 21 -4.69 -6.94 -2.00
C MET A 21 -4.52 -5.79 -1.00
N THR A 22 -4.55 -6.07 0.30
CA THR A 22 -4.15 -5.09 1.32
C THR A 22 -2.65 -5.19 1.61
N ILE A 23 -1.94 -4.08 1.81
CA ILE A 23 -0.48 -4.05 2.08
C ILE A 23 -0.14 -3.19 3.31
N GLU A 24 0.91 -3.58 4.02
CA GLU A 24 1.38 -2.87 5.22
C GLU A 24 2.28 -1.68 4.84
N THR A 25 1.72 -0.47 4.89
CA THR A 25 2.42 0.75 4.41
C THR A 25 2.47 1.89 5.41
N SER A 26 1.91 1.71 6.62
CA SER A 26 1.77 2.77 7.61
C SER A 26 3.12 3.35 8.08
N ARG A 27 4.21 2.57 7.98
CA ARG A 27 5.57 2.97 8.38
C ARG A 27 6.52 3.28 7.21
N SER A 28 6.22 2.84 5.99
CA SER A 28 7.15 2.85 4.84
C SER A 28 6.99 4.06 3.89
N HIS A 29 6.21 5.08 4.26
CA HIS A 29 6.23 6.41 3.63
C HIS A 29 6.07 6.46 2.09
N MET A 30 5.33 5.51 1.50
CA MET A 30 5.00 5.43 0.06
C MET A 30 6.08 4.88 -0.88
N GLU A 31 7.29 4.53 -0.42
CA GLU A 31 8.33 3.96 -1.30
C GLU A 31 7.83 2.71 -2.05
N LEU A 32 6.96 1.95 -1.39
CA LEU A 32 6.26 0.80 -1.96
C LEU A 32 5.35 1.10 -3.14
N LEU A 33 4.68 2.25 -3.17
CA LEU A 33 3.71 2.54 -4.22
C LEU A 33 4.35 2.74 -5.57
N ASP A 34 5.54 3.35 -5.59
CA ASP A 34 6.27 3.58 -6.82
C ASP A 34 6.62 2.25 -7.50
N ALA A 35 6.89 1.20 -6.73
CA ALA A 35 7.13 -0.15 -7.26
C ALA A 35 5.89 -0.71 -7.96
N PHE A 36 4.70 -0.60 -7.36
CA PHE A 36 3.45 -1.06 -7.97
C PHE A 36 3.08 -0.28 -9.23
N VAL A 37 3.32 1.04 -9.24
CA VAL A 37 3.11 1.90 -10.41
C VAL A 37 4.08 1.54 -11.53
N GLN A 38 5.37 1.39 -11.23
CA GLN A 38 6.40 1.02 -12.21
C GLN A 38 6.17 -0.37 -12.79
N PHE A 39 5.75 -1.32 -11.96
CA PHE A 39 5.40 -2.68 -12.38
C PHE A 39 4.07 -2.75 -13.15
N ALA A 40 3.25 -1.70 -13.10
CA ALA A 40 1.90 -1.67 -13.65
C ALA A 40 1.05 -2.85 -13.12
N TYR A 41 0.99 -2.99 -11.79
CA TYR A 41 0.23 -4.06 -11.15
C TYR A 41 -1.24 -4.03 -11.62
N PRO A 42 -1.81 -5.17 -12.05
CA PRO A 42 -3.06 -5.17 -12.82
C PRO A 42 -4.32 -5.02 -11.95
N ASN A 43 -4.24 -5.33 -10.66
CA ASN A 43 -5.39 -5.46 -9.77
C ASN A 43 -5.40 -4.37 -8.66
N GLU A 44 -6.43 -4.37 -7.82
CA GLU A 44 -6.62 -3.32 -6.80
C GLU A 44 -5.72 -3.52 -5.57
N ILE A 45 -5.35 -2.40 -4.94
CA ILE A 45 -4.49 -2.39 -3.75
C ILE A 45 -5.06 -1.48 -2.66
N GLY A 46 -5.18 -2.02 -1.44
CA GLY A 46 -5.50 -1.28 -0.22
C GLY A 46 -4.26 -0.98 0.62
N GLN A 47 -3.99 0.28 0.90
CA GLN A 47 -2.86 0.68 1.76
C GLN A 47 -3.22 0.77 3.23
N GLY A 48 -2.31 0.27 4.08
CA GLY A 48 -2.36 0.49 5.52
C GLY A 48 -2.13 1.97 5.87
N VAL A 49 -3.12 2.60 6.50
CA VAL A 49 -3.07 4.00 6.98
C VAL A 49 -2.95 4.11 8.50
N TYR A 50 -3.09 2.99 9.21
CA TYR A 50 -3.02 2.92 10.67
C TYR A 50 -2.01 1.83 11.07
N ASP A 51 -1.00 2.24 11.84
CA ASP A 51 -0.04 1.33 12.45
C ASP A 51 -0.62 0.65 13.68
N ILE A 52 -1.17 -0.55 13.48
CA ILE A 52 -1.77 -1.38 14.55
C ILE A 52 -0.75 -1.91 15.56
N HIS A 53 0.56 -1.80 15.27
CA HIS A 53 1.62 -2.20 16.18
C HIS A 53 2.00 -1.07 17.17
N SER A 54 1.36 0.09 17.07
CA SER A 54 1.54 1.22 17.97
C SER A 54 0.32 1.38 18.89
N PRO A 55 0.51 1.68 20.19
CA PRO A 55 -0.62 2.02 21.08
C PRO A 55 -1.19 3.42 20.80
N ARG A 56 -0.54 4.22 19.93
CA ARG A 56 -0.97 5.57 19.58
C ARG A 56 -2.16 5.52 18.63
N ILE A 57 -3.22 6.24 18.98
CA ILE A 57 -4.34 6.50 18.06
C ILE A 57 -3.93 7.65 17.12
N PRO A 58 -3.89 7.45 15.80
CA PRO A 58 -3.56 8.51 14.85
C PRO A 58 -4.70 9.53 14.73
N ASP A 59 -4.35 10.77 14.40
CA ASP A 59 -5.35 11.79 14.08
C ASP A 59 -6.00 11.49 12.71
N THR A 60 -7.27 11.85 12.54
CA THR A 60 -7.97 11.66 11.26
C THR A 60 -7.27 12.35 10.10
N ASN A 61 -6.65 13.52 10.32
CA ASN A 61 -5.92 14.24 9.28
C ASN A 61 -4.64 13.50 8.84
N GLU A 62 -4.02 12.74 9.72
CA GLU A 62 -2.87 11.91 9.40
C GLU A 62 -3.27 10.79 8.42
N MET A 63 -4.35 10.07 8.73
CA MET A 63 -4.90 9.04 7.85
C MET A 63 -5.35 9.62 6.50
N LEU A 64 -6.04 10.76 6.51
CA LEU A 64 -6.45 11.46 5.29
C LEU A 64 -5.27 11.88 4.41
N THR A 65 -4.15 12.28 5.03
CA THR A 65 -2.94 12.66 4.31
C THR A 65 -2.36 11.46 3.56
N ILE A 66 -2.33 10.28 4.19
CA ILE A 66 -1.86 9.04 3.55
C ILE A 66 -2.79 8.65 2.40
N LEU A 67 -4.12 8.66 2.62
CA LEU A 67 -5.10 8.35 1.59
C LEU A 67 -4.99 9.28 0.37
N LYS A 68 -4.87 10.59 0.59
CA LYS A 68 -4.70 11.56 -0.51
C LYS A 68 -3.42 11.35 -1.29
N LYS A 69 -2.34 10.90 -0.64
CA LYS A 69 -1.10 10.55 -1.33
C LYS A 69 -1.31 9.30 -2.18
N ALA A 70 -1.93 8.26 -1.64
CA ALA A 70 -2.25 7.02 -2.35
C ALA A 70 -3.07 7.25 -3.63
N LEU A 71 -4.09 8.11 -3.56
CA LEU A 71 -4.97 8.46 -4.69
C LEU A 71 -4.23 9.14 -5.87
N ARG A 72 -2.98 9.59 -5.70
CA ARG A 72 -2.18 10.11 -6.83
C ARG A 72 -1.57 9.01 -7.67
N HIS A 73 -1.46 7.81 -7.12
CA HIS A 73 -0.77 6.66 -7.72
C HIS A 73 -1.75 5.54 -8.09
N ILE A 74 -2.91 5.49 -7.44
CA ILE A 74 -3.96 4.49 -7.69
C ILE A 74 -5.20 5.25 -8.20
N PRO A 75 -5.62 5.04 -9.46
CA PRO A 75 -6.84 5.64 -9.98
C PRO A 75 -8.08 5.12 -9.22
N PRO A 76 -9.13 5.95 -9.07
CA PRO A 76 -10.36 5.59 -8.36
C PRO A 76 -11.26 4.60 -9.12
#